data_AF-A0A075JPU9-F1
#
_entry.id   AF-A0A075JPU9-F1
#
_cell.length_a   1.000
_cell.length_b   1.000
_cell.length_c   1.000
_cell.angle_alpha   90.00
_cell.angle_beta   90.00
_cell.angle_gamma   90.00
#
_symmetry.space_group_name_H-M   'P 1'
#
loop_
_entity.id
_entity.type
_entity.pdbx_description
1 polymer ?
#
loop_
_entity_poly.entity_id
_entity_poly.type
_entity_poly.pdbx_seq_one_letter_code
_entity_poly.pdbx_strand_id
1 'polypeptide(L)'
;MERMKTCTICGDTLPISDFLKKSREKWRGYCKKCNSIRNKMKKAKVFEVPELEKGVEIEVRGKMSKGHKYSSFVPYEKAIQLVGERVAYIVNPRLIRKYFDRETFRMLVFKRYGDRCVYCGEIANTIDHIIPKSKGGITSFSNCVPACSNCNGVKGNLDIEEYLYYYEPSTTFPGVSRTDSVRYSLLEITEKIDNINTYLGICLKRTGIETDELNNLEEMEELEEKVNELNETIMNFKSNQSNEYVEQLISERR
;
A
#
# COMPACT_ATOMS: atom_id res chain seq x y z
N MET A 1 13.38 -22.55 23.26
CA MET A 1 13.00 -21.41 22.40
C MET A 1 11.52 -21.51 22.08
N GLU A 2 10.77 -20.42 22.23
CA GLU A 2 9.34 -20.38 21.88
C GLU A 2 9.19 -20.47 20.35
N ARG A 3 8.23 -21.28 19.87
CA ARG A 3 7.99 -21.46 18.43
C ARG A 3 7.41 -20.17 17.85
N MET A 4 8.00 -19.65 16.78
CA MET A 4 7.56 -18.43 16.10
C MET A 4 6.65 -18.75 14.90
N LYS A 5 5.74 -17.84 14.56
CA LYS A 5 4.82 -17.96 13.42
C LYS A 5 4.53 -16.59 12.80
N THR A 6 4.43 -16.54 11.48
CA THR A 6 4.07 -15.30 10.75
C THR A 6 2.57 -15.18 10.54
N CYS A 7 2.01 -14.00 10.83
CA CYS A 7 0.59 -13.68 10.63
C CYS A 7 0.28 -13.41 9.16
N THR A 8 -0.72 -14.08 8.57
CA THR A 8 -1.12 -13.88 7.16
C THR A 8 -1.90 -12.59 6.89
N ILE A 9 -2.13 -11.74 7.90
CA ILE A 9 -2.87 -10.47 7.74
C ILE A 9 -1.94 -9.29 7.95
N CYS A 10 -1.29 -9.22 9.12
CA CYS A 10 -0.31 -8.16 9.38
C CYS A 10 1.11 -8.57 9.01
N GLY A 11 1.43 -9.81 8.65
CA GLY A 11 2.79 -10.25 8.33
C GLY A 11 3.74 -10.36 9.53
N ASP A 12 3.32 -10.15 10.78
CA ASP A 12 4.27 -10.15 11.92
C ASP A 12 4.69 -11.57 12.26
N THR A 13 5.99 -11.78 12.49
CA THR A 13 6.53 -13.02 13.05
C THR A 13 6.50 -12.90 14.57
N LEU A 14 5.50 -13.55 15.19
CA LEU A 14 5.22 -13.47 16.61
C LEU A 14 5.35 -14.86 17.26
N PRO A 15 5.49 -14.94 18.58
CA PRO A 15 5.41 -16.20 19.29
C PRO A 15 4.07 -16.89 19.04
N ILE A 16 4.05 -18.22 19.02
CA ILE A 16 2.84 -18.99 18.70
C ILE A 16 1.70 -18.74 19.71
N SER A 17 2.04 -18.29 20.92
CA SER A 17 1.12 -17.86 21.97
C SER A 17 0.27 -16.65 21.54
N ASP A 18 0.72 -15.82 20.60
CA ASP A 18 -0.02 -14.70 20.02
C ASP A 18 -1.01 -15.10 18.92
N PHE A 19 -1.17 -16.40 18.65
CA PHE A 19 -2.13 -16.93 17.70
C PHE A 19 -3.23 -17.70 18.43
N LEU A 20 -4.48 -17.55 17.95
CA LEU A 20 -5.59 -18.34 18.49
C LEU A 20 -5.42 -19.81 18.08
N LYS A 21 -5.59 -20.75 19.02
CA LYS A 21 -5.60 -22.18 18.73
C LYS A 21 -6.79 -22.55 17.82
N LYS A 22 -6.54 -23.43 16.85
CA LYS A 22 -7.52 -24.07 15.97
C LYS A 22 -7.78 -25.51 16.41
N SER A 23 -6.75 -26.22 16.87
CA SER A 23 -6.85 -27.54 17.50
C SER A 23 -5.70 -27.71 18.52
N ARG A 24 -5.57 -28.91 19.10
CA ARG A 24 -4.53 -29.24 20.10
C ARG A 24 -3.11 -28.87 19.64
N GLU A 25 -2.82 -29.00 18.34
CA GLU A 25 -1.50 -28.75 17.73
C GLU A 25 -1.52 -27.79 16.53
N LYS A 26 -2.66 -27.17 16.21
CA LYS A 26 -2.78 -26.22 15.09
C LYS A 26 -3.22 -24.86 15.59
N TRP A 27 -2.59 -23.81 15.06
CA TRP A 27 -2.92 -22.41 15.32
C TRP A 27 -3.46 -21.75 14.06
N ARG A 28 -4.30 -20.74 14.23
CA ARG A 28 -4.81 -19.94 13.11
C ARG A 28 -3.65 -19.25 12.39
N GLY A 29 -3.83 -18.96 11.10
CA GLY A 29 -2.81 -18.28 10.28
C GLY A 29 -2.59 -16.81 10.65
N TYR A 30 -3.45 -16.22 11.48
CA TYR A 30 -3.42 -14.80 11.84
C TYR A 30 -3.36 -14.60 13.35
N CYS A 31 -2.69 -13.54 13.79
CA CYS A 31 -2.49 -13.24 15.21
C CYS A 31 -3.80 -12.80 15.88
N LYS A 32 -3.83 -12.84 17.22
CA LYS A 32 -4.98 -12.40 18.05
C LYS A 32 -5.44 -10.99 17.70
N LYS A 33 -4.51 -10.05 17.46
CA LYS A 33 -4.81 -8.67 17.06
C LYS A 33 -5.59 -8.62 15.74
N CYS A 34 -5.19 -9.45 14.76
CA CYS A 34 -5.82 -9.52 13.44
C CYS A 34 -7.10 -10.35 13.38
N ASN A 35 -7.48 -11.07 14.45
CA ASN A 35 -8.71 -11.87 14.47
C ASN A 35 -9.97 -11.02 14.20
N SER A 36 -9.99 -9.79 14.71
CA SER A 36 -11.11 -8.85 14.50
C SER A 36 -11.26 -8.46 13.02
N ILE A 37 -10.13 -8.25 12.32
CA ILE A 37 -10.06 -7.93 10.90
C ILE A 37 -10.58 -9.11 10.09
N ARG A 38 -10.12 -10.34 10.38
CA ARG A 38 -10.59 -11.55 9.68
C ARG A 38 -12.09 -11.75 9.79
N ASN A 39 -12.67 -11.52 10.98
CA ASN A 39 -14.10 -11.65 11.18
C ASN A 39 -14.90 -10.60 10.38
N LYS A 40 -14.36 -9.39 10.21
CA LYS A 40 -14.95 -8.37 9.32
C LYS A 40 -14.83 -8.80 7.85
N MET A 41 -13.65 -9.26 7.41
CA MET A 41 -13.43 -9.78 6.04
C MET A 41 -14.33 -10.96 5.69
N LYS A 42 -14.68 -11.83 6.65
CA LYS A 42 -15.65 -12.91 6.44
C LYS A 42 -17.09 -12.43 6.30
N LYS A 43 -17.45 -11.33 6.97
CA LYS A 43 -18.79 -10.73 6.91
C LYS A 43 -18.97 -9.82 5.71
N ALA A 44 -17.87 -9.26 5.22
CA ALA A 44 -17.84 -8.60 3.93
C ALA A 44 -18.16 -9.63 2.87
N LYS A 45 -19.35 -9.50 2.26
CA LYS A 45 -19.68 -10.19 1.02
C LYS A 45 -18.57 -9.86 0.01
N VAL A 46 -17.89 -10.87 -0.52
CA VAL A 46 -16.93 -10.71 -1.61
C VAL A 46 -17.74 -10.67 -2.88
N PHE A 47 -18.16 -9.49 -3.33
CA PHE A 47 -18.83 -9.34 -4.62
C PHE A 47 -18.40 -8.06 -5.32
N GLU A 48 -18.45 -8.15 -6.66
CA GLU A 48 -18.30 -7.07 -7.63
C GLU A 48 -19.13 -5.87 -7.22
N VAL A 49 -18.53 -4.68 -7.28
CA VAL A 49 -19.19 -3.41 -6.99
C VAL A 49 -20.30 -3.24 -8.05
N PRO A 50 -21.60 -3.43 -7.72
CA PRO A 50 -22.43 -2.29 -7.30
C PRO A 50 -23.64 -2.68 -6.40
N GLU A 51 -23.43 -2.91 -5.10
CA GLU A 51 -24.54 -3.02 -4.12
C GLU A 51 -24.90 -1.67 -3.46
N LEU A 52 -24.10 -0.61 -3.67
CA LEU A 52 -24.37 0.71 -3.09
C LEU A 52 -25.37 1.50 -3.93
N GLU A 53 -26.24 2.25 -3.26
CA GLU A 53 -27.23 3.09 -3.92
C GLU A 53 -26.55 4.35 -4.49
N LYS A 54 -26.69 4.55 -5.81
CA LYS A 54 -26.09 5.68 -6.52
C LYS A 54 -26.86 6.97 -6.24
N GLY A 55 -26.13 8.08 -6.12
CA GLY A 55 -26.72 9.42 -5.95
C GLY A 55 -27.18 9.76 -4.53
N VAL A 56 -26.90 8.91 -3.54
CA VAL A 56 -27.14 9.20 -2.12
C VAL A 56 -25.83 9.27 -1.35
N GLU A 57 -25.84 9.99 -0.23
CA GLU A 57 -24.74 9.88 0.73
C GLU A 57 -24.78 8.52 1.44
N ILE A 58 -23.61 7.92 1.59
CA ILE A 58 -23.42 6.60 2.19
C ILE A 58 -22.86 6.78 3.61
N GLU A 59 -23.50 6.14 4.59
CA GLU A 59 -23.01 6.12 5.96
C GLU A 59 -21.71 5.29 6.04
N VAL A 60 -20.70 5.83 6.70
CA VAL A 60 -19.41 5.18 6.96
C VAL A 60 -19.22 5.02 8.45
N ARG A 61 -19.22 3.78 8.92
CA ARG A 61 -18.97 3.47 10.33
C ARG A 61 -17.54 2.97 10.55
N GLY A 62 -16.94 3.41 11.65
CA GLY A 62 -15.60 2.99 12.05
C GLY A 62 -15.41 2.88 13.55
N LYS A 63 -14.16 2.66 13.95
CA LYS A 63 -13.72 2.71 15.34
C LYS A 63 -12.51 3.63 15.44
N MET A 64 -12.49 4.46 16.49
CA MET A 64 -11.30 5.19 16.93
C MET A 64 -10.32 4.24 17.62
N SER A 65 -9.07 4.67 17.82
CA SER A 65 -8.04 3.86 18.49
C SER A 65 -8.45 3.42 19.91
N LYS A 66 -9.19 4.25 20.66
CA LYS A 66 -9.74 3.90 21.99
C LYS A 66 -10.98 3.00 21.94
N GLY A 67 -11.34 2.47 20.77
CA GLY A 67 -12.48 1.57 20.59
C GLY A 67 -13.85 2.26 20.41
N HIS A 68 -13.95 3.57 20.69
CA HIS A 68 -15.15 4.36 20.46
C HIS A 68 -15.60 4.27 18.99
N LYS A 69 -16.89 4.04 18.78
CA LYS A 69 -17.49 3.98 17.44
C LYS A 69 -17.70 5.40 16.94
N TYR A 70 -17.52 5.61 15.64
CA TYR A 70 -17.90 6.85 14.98
C TYR A 70 -18.72 6.52 13.72
N SER A 71 -19.49 7.51 13.29
CA SER A 71 -20.20 7.49 12.01
C SER A 71 -20.02 8.84 11.30
N SER A 72 -20.02 8.81 9.97
CA SER A 72 -19.94 9.97 9.08
C SER A 72 -20.62 9.62 7.77
N PHE A 73 -21.01 10.62 6.98
CA PHE A 73 -21.57 10.41 5.64
C PHE A 73 -20.57 10.84 4.57
N VAL A 74 -20.56 10.13 3.44
CA VAL A 74 -19.70 10.44 2.29
C VAL A 74 -20.49 10.30 0.99
N PRO A 75 -20.11 11.04 -0.08
CA PRO A 75 -20.68 10.84 -1.40
C PRO A 75 -20.49 9.40 -1.93
N TYR A 76 -21.38 8.96 -2.81
CA TYR A 76 -21.36 7.64 -3.43
C TYR A 76 -19.99 7.30 -4.04
N GLU A 77 -19.39 8.23 -4.79
CA GLU A 77 -18.11 8.05 -5.47
C GLU A 77 -16.99 7.72 -4.47
N LYS A 78 -16.99 8.42 -3.33
CA LYS A 78 -16.02 8.21 -2.25
C LYS A 78 -16.26 6.88 -1.53
N ALA A 79 -17.51 6.45 -1.37
CA ALA A 79 -17.84 5.15 -0.81
C ALA A 79 -17.36 4.00 -1.71
N ILE A 80 -17.53 4.14 -3.03
CA ILE A 80 -17.04 3.18 -4.02
C ILE A 80 -15.53 3.05 -3.95
N GLN A 81 -14.79 4.16 -3.89
CA GLN A 81 -13.33 4.13 -3.73
C GLN A 81 -12.91 3.39 -2.45
N LEU A 82 -13.55 3.69 -1.31
CA LEU A 82 -13.25 3.03 -0.03
C LEU A 82 -13.48 1.51 -0.07
N VAL A 83 -14.51 1.06 -0.78
CA VAL A 83 -14.82 -0.37 -0.95
C VAL A 83 -13.86 -1.02 -1.96
N GLY A 84 -13.63 -0.37 -3.10
CA GLY A 84 -12.75 -0.84 -4.17
C GLY A 84 -11.31 -1.04 -3.69
N GLU A 85 -10.79 -0.10 -2.90
CA GLU A 85 -9.45 -0.18 -2.30
C GLU A 85 -9.41 -1.03 -1.01
N ARG A 86 -10.47 -1.79 -0.74
CA ARG A 86 -10.57 -2.77 0.36
C ARG A 86 -10.27 -2.18 1.74
N VAL A 87 -10.58 -0.91 1.96
CA VAL A 87 -10.50 -0.26 3.29
C VAL A 87 -11.83 -0.26 4.03
N ALA A 88 -12.93 -0.43 3.30
CA ALA A 88 -14.27 -0.65 3.84
C ALA A 88 -14.97 -1.82 3.15
N TYR A 89 -16.06 -2.27 3.76
CA TYR A 89 -16.96 -3.25 3.18
C TYR A 89 -18.41 -2.81 3.29
N ILE A 90 -19.23 -3.28 2.35
CA ILE A 90 -20.66 -3.01 2.29
C ILE A 90 -21.37 -3.82 3.38
N VAL A 91 -22.17 -3.15 4.19
CA VAL A 91 -23.09 -3.77 5.16
C VAL A 91 -24.48 -3.85 4.56
N ASN A 92 -24.92 -2.77 3.92
CA ASN A 92 -26.14 -2.65 3.12
C ASN A 92 -25.96 -1.50 2.11
N PRO A 93 -26.92 -1.27 1.19
CA PRO A 93 -26.76 -0.27 0.11
C PRO A 93 -26.47 1.17 0.54
N ARG A 94 -26.73 1.54 1.80
CA ARG A 94 -26.50 2.89 2.36
C ARG A 94 -25.49 2.91 3.50
N LEU A 95 -24.82 1.79 3.80
CA LEU A 95 -23.89 1.70 4.91
C LEU A 95 -22.67 0.85 4.55
N ILE A 96 -21.50 1.48 4.66
CA ILE A 96 -20.21 0.80 4.65
C ILE A 96 -19.54 0.85 6.02
N ARG A 97 -18.66 -0.12 6.28
CA ARG A 97 -17.89 -0.18 7.53
C ARG A 97 -16.41 -0.37 7.27
N LYS A 98 -15.57 0.40 7.97
CA LYS A 98 -14.11 0.27 7.85
C LYS A 98 -13.60 -1.05 8.42
N TYR A 99 -12.68 -1.69 7.68
CA TYR A 99 -11.97 -2.88 8.15
C TYR A 99 -11.05 -2.55 9.33
N PHE A 100 -10.35 -1.43 9.23
CA PHE A 100 -9.28 -1.04 10.14
C PHE A 100 -9.69 0.20 10.94
N ASP A 101 -9.30 0.24 12.22
CA ASP A 101 -9.22 1.51 12.95
C ASP A 101 -7.96 2.27 12.52
N ARG A 102 -7.82 3.52 13.01
CA ARG A 102 -6.72 4.42 12.64
C ARG A 102 -5.34 3.83 12.95
N GLU A 103 -5.19 3.19 14.11
CA GLU A 103 -3.91 2.67 14.58
C GLU A 103 -3.51 1.41 13.80
N THR A 104 -4.45 0.49 13.59
CA THR A 104 -4.24 -0.71 12.78
C THR A 104 -3.91 -0.34 11.33
N PHE A 105 -4.65 0.61 10.75
CA PHE A 105 -4.37 1.07 9.39
C PHE A 105 -2.97 1.66 9.29
N ARG A 106 -2.59 2.51 10.26
CA ARG A 106 -1.26 3.11 10.30
C ARG A 106 -0.15 2.05 10.38
N MET A 107 -0.29 1.11 11.30
CA MET A 107 0.66 0.00 11.45
C MET A 107 0.83 -0.77 10.13
N LEU A 108 -0.26 -1.04 9.41
CA LEU A 108 -0.22 -1.76 8.13
C LEU A 108 0.46 -0.96 7.01
N VAL A 109 0.27 0.36 6.95
CA VAL A 109 0.98 1.24 5.99
C VAL A 109 2.49 1.22 6.25
N PHE A 110 2.91 1.45 7.50
CA PHE A 110 4.33 1.40 7.89
C PHE A 110 4.94 0.02 7.62
N LYS A 111 4.15 -1.03 7.75
CA LYS A 111 4.62 -2.36 7.47
C LYS A 111 4.82 -2.64 5.98
N ARG A 112 3.93 -2.13 5.13
CA ARG A 112 4.01 -2.28 3.67
C ARG A 112 5.22 -1.54 3.10
N TYR A 113 5.46 -0.31 3.56
CA TYR A 113 6.45 0.58 2.97
C TYR A 113 7.75 0.74 3.79
N GLY A 114 7.76 0.29 5.04
CA GLY A 114 8.86 0.49 5.98
C GLY A 114 8.66 1.70 6.90
N ASP A 115 9.67 1.95 7.74
CA ASP A 115 9.70 3.03 8.74
C ASP A 115 10.40 4.30 8.24
N ARG A 116 10.70 4.36 6.95
CA ARG A 116 11.41 5.48 6.30
C ARG A 116 10.40 6.37 5.58
N CYS A 117 10.62 7.68 5.68
CA CYS A 117 9.90 8.71 4.96
C CYS A 117 10.11 8.47 3.48
N VAL A 118 9.01 8.36 2.72
CA VAL A 118 9.15 8.16 1.29
C VAL A 118 9.92 9.33 0.64
N TYR A 119 9.76 10.56 1.15
CA TYR A 119 10.24 11.78 0.50
C TYR A 119 11.73 12.02 0.70
N CYS A 120 12.20 11.95 1.95
CA CYS A 120 13.57 12.30 2.31
C CYS A 120 14.39 11.13 2.86
N GLY A 121 13.80 9.94 2.98
CA GLY A 121 14.49 8.77 3.54
C GLY A 121 14.71 8.80 5.06
N GLU A 122 14.43 9.89 5.77
CA GLU A 122 14.52 9.95 7.24
C GLU A 122 13.48 9.05 7.94
N ILE A 123 13.55 8.89 9.26
CA ILE A 123 12.54 8.12 10.00
C ILE A 123 11.15 8.75 9.83
N ALA A 124 10.19 7.96 9.31
CA ALA A 124 8.80 8.36 9.21
C ALA A 124 8.12 8.30 10.58
N ASN A 125 7.32 9.33 10.87
CA ASN A 125 6.53 9.41 12.09
C ASN A 125 5.07 9.83 11.82
N THR A 126 4.71 10.15 10.58
CA THR A 126 3.35 10.45 10.14
C THR A 126 2.96 9.55 8.95
N ILE A 127 1.70 9.67 8.52
CA ILE A 127 1.24 9.14 7.25
C ILE A 127 0.79 10.35 6.44
N ASP A 128 1.29 10.46 5.21
CA ASP A 128 0.81 11.45 4.25
C ASP A 128 -0.19 10.82 3.26
N HIS A 129 -1.03 11.67 2.68
CA HIS A 129 -1.94 11.38 1.60
C HIS A 129 -1.35 11.87 0.27
N ILE A 130 -0.98 10.95 -0.64
CA ILE A 130 -0.41 11.29 -1.96
C ILE A 130 -1.30 12.32 -2.65
N ILE A 131 -2.58 11.99 -2.80
CA ILE A 131 -3.66 12.91 -3.13
C ILE A 131 -4.24 13.45 -1.81
N PRO A 132 -4.12 14.75 -1.51
CA PRO A 132 -4.62 15.34 -0.28
C PRO A 132 -6.13 15.17 -0.11
N LYS A 133 -6.59 15.13 1.15
CA LYS A 133 -8.03 15.03 1.46
C LYS A 133 -8.84 16.21 0.92
N SER A 134 -8.24 17.40 0.90
CA SER A 134 -8.82 18.62 0.33
C SER A 134 -9.10 18.50 -1.16
N LYS A 135 -8.31 17.68 -1.87
CA LYS A 135 -8.48 17.33 -3.29
C LYS A 135 -9.24 16.01 -3.51
N GLY A 136 -9.95 15.52 -2.48
CA GLY A 136 -10.80 14.33 -2.58
C GLY A 136 -10.11 13.00 -2.23
N GLY A 137 -8.80 12.99 -1.99
CA GLY A 137 -8.06 11.77 -1.67
C GLY A 137 -8.58 11.05 -0.43
N ILE A 138 -8.64 9.72 -0.50
CA ILE A 138 -9.16 8.86 0.56
C ILE A 138 -8.04 8.28 1.42
N THR A 139 -8.35 7.86 2.65
CA THR A 139 -7.41 7.09 3.48
C THR A 139 -7.45 5.63 3.05
N SER A 140 -6.48 5.25 2.24
CA SER A 140 -6.33 3.91 1.66
C SER A 140 -4.88 3.50 1.48
N PHE A 141 -4.63 2.22 1.23
CA PHE A 141 -3.26 1.71 1.13
C PHE A 141 -2.50 2.25 -0.09
N SER A 142 -3.19 2.54 -1.19
CA SER A 142 -2.65 3.15 -2.41
C SER A 142 -2.39 4.65 -2.24
N ASN A 143 -3.22 5.35 -1.47
CA ASN A 143 -3.12 6.80 -1.30
C ASN A 143 -2.38 7.24 -0.03
N CYS A 144 -1.96 6.31 0.85
CA CYS A 144 -1.29 6.64 2.10
C CYS A 144 0.11 6.04 2.20
N VAL A 145 1.09 6.90 2.49
CA VAL A 145 2.52 6.54 2.58
C VAL A 145 3.15 7.01 3.90
N PRO A 146 4.21 6.35 4.41
CA PRO A 146 4.96 6.86 5.55
C PRO A 146 5.71 8.15 5.20
N ALA A 147 5.56 9.18 6.03
CA ALA A 147 6.25 10.45 5.88
C ALA A 147 6.80 10.94 7.22
N CYS A 148 7.84 11.77 7.20
CA CYS A 148 8.24 12.55 8.37
C CYS A 148 7.35 13.80 8.50
N SER A 149 7.14 14.30 9.72
CA SER A 149 6.33 15.50 9.97
C SER A 149 6.76 16.71 9.14
N ASN A 150 8.06 16.86 8.87
CA ASN A 150 8.59 17.98 8.08
C ASN A 150 8.12 17.91 6.62
N CYS A 151 8.45 16.82 5.90
CA CYS A 151 8.02 16.65 4.50
C CYS A 151 6.51 16.68 4.36
N ASN A 152 5.78 16.01 5.25
CA ASN A 152 4.33 16.02 5.28
C ASN A 152 3.76 17.44 5.48
N GLY A 153 4.38 18.24 6.35
CA GLY A 153 4.01 19.64 6.57
C GLY A 153 4.29 20.54 5.37
N VAL A 154 5.45 20.38 4.71
CA VAL A 154 5.82 21.15 3.51
C VAL A 154 4.90 20.80 2.34
N LYS A 155 4.60 19.51 2.13
CA LYS A 155 3.66 19.08 1.10
C LYS A 155 2.27 19.65 1.36
N GLY A 156 1.78 19.56 2.59
CA GLY A 156 0.50 20.17 2.98
C GLY A 156 -0.67 19.72 2.09
N ASN A 157 -1.26 20.67 1.36
CA ASN A 157 -2.38 20.43 0.44
C ASN A 157 -1.96 20.28 -1.02
N LEU A 158 -0.66 20.26 -1.31
CA LEU A 158 -0.15 19.97 -2.63
C LEU A 158 -0.36 18.48 -2.93
N ASP A 159 -0.76 18.18 -4.16
CA ASP A 159 -0.60 16.81 -4.65
C ASP A 159 0.87 16.49 -4.89
N ILE A 160 1.14 15.24 -5.25
CA ILE A 160 2.51 14.76 -5.40
C ILE A 160 3.24 15.45 -6.56
N GLU A 161 2.56 15.75 -7.65
CA GLU A 161 3.16 16.37 -8.84
C GLU A 161 3.56 17.82 -8.53
N GLU A 162 2.64 18.59 -7.94
CA GLU A 162 2.91 19.95 -7.47
C GLU A 162 4.04 19.96 -6.45
N TYR A 163 4.00 19.04 -5.47
CA TYR A 163 5.03 18.97 -4.44
C TYR A 163 6.40 18.73 -5.06
N LEU A 164 6.53 17.74 -5.94
CA LEU A 164 7.79 17.39 -6.57
C LEU A 164 8.31 18.49 -7.50
N TYR A 165 7.42 19.27 -8.13
CA TYR A 165 7.82 20.43 -8.94
C TYR A 165 8.53 21.50 -8.10
N TYR A 166 8.04 21.78 -6.89
CA TYR A 166 8.65 22.76 -5.98
C TYR A 166 9.67 22.14 -5.02
N TYR A 167 9.80 20.81 -5.02
CA TYR A 167 10.72 20.12 -4.12
C TYR A 167 12.14 20.26 -4.63
N GLU A 168 12.81 21.33 -4.20
CA GLU A 168 14.26 21.36 -4.23
C GLU A 168 14.78 20.44 -3.12
N PRO A 169 15.54 19.36 -3.44
CA PRO A 169 16.22 18.59 -2.43
C PRO A 169 17.22 19.52 -1.76
N SER A 170 16.84 20.10 -0.63
CA SER A 170 17.67 21.06 0.09
C SER A 170 19.01 20.40 0.40
N THR A 171 20.08 21.01 -0.10
CA THR A 171 21.50 20.63 -0.03
C THR A 171 22.08 20.59 1.39
N THR A 172 21.25 20.39 2.41
CA THR A 172 21.62 20.36 3.82
C THR A 172 21.48 18.98 4.46
N PHE A 173 21.11 17.95 3.69
CA PHE A 173 21.07 16.56 4.18
C PHE A 173 22.01 15.67 3.37
N PRO A 174 23.03 15.04 4.00
CA PRO A 174 23.87 14.07 3.33
C PRO A 174 23.05 12.79 3.14
N GLY A 175 22.49 12.56 1.94
CA GLY A 175 22.01 11.22 1.59
C GLY A 175 20.86 11.04 0.60
N VAL A 176 20.36 12.05 -0.11
CA VAL A 176 19.29 11.83 -1.11
C VAL A 176 19.82 12.22 -2.49
N SER A 177 20.15 11.21 -3.30
CA SER A 177 20.61 11.40 -4.67
C SER A 177 19.42 11.37 -5.63
N ARG A 178 19.60 11.85 -6.87
CA ARG A 178 18.60 11.81 -7.97
C ARG A 178 17.99 10.41 -8.22
N THR A 179 18.56 9.34 -7.63
CA THR A 179 18.01 7.98 -7.52
C THR A 179 16.60 7.90 -6.95
N ASP A 180 16.22 8.80 -6.04
CA ASP A 180 14.98 8.62 -5.26
C ASP A 180 13.72 9.11 -5.99
N SER A 181 13.85 10.05 -6.93
CA SER A 181 12.78 10.39 -7.87
C SER A 181 12.43 9.19 -8.78
N VAL A 182 13.45 8.44 -9.21
CA VAL A 182 13.27 7.20 -9.98
C VAL A 182 12.61 6.12 -9.11
N ARG A 183 12.96 6.04 -7.82
CA ARG A 183 12.33 5.11 -6.86
C ARG A 183 10.83 5.35 -6.70
N TYR A 184 10.38 6.60 -6.77
CA TYR A 184 8.97 6.95 -6.73
C TYR A 184 8.21 6.56 -7.98
N SER A 185 8.75 6.87 -9.16
CA SER A 185 8.20 6.39 -10.43
C SER A 185 8.18 4.86 -10.45
N LEU A 186 9.20 4.20 -9.89
CA LEU A 186 9.25 2.74 -9.72
C LEU A 186 8.20 2.19 -8.77
N LEU A 187 7.94 2.85 -7.64
CA LEU A 187 6.88 2.46 -6.71
C LEU A 187 5.50 2.53 -7.37
N GLU A 188 5.27 3.59 -8.14
CA GLU A 188 4.02 3.77 -8.89
C GLU A 188 3.87 2.71 -10.01
N ILE A 189 4.95 2.43 -10.75
CA ILE A 189 4.98 1.38 -11.78
C ILE A 189 4.80 -0.01 -11.16
N THR A 190 5.49 -0.31 -10.06
CA THR A 190 5.39 -1.61 -9.36
C THR A 190 3.98 -1.82 -8.82
N GLU A 191 3.34 -0.78 -8.29
CA GLU A 191 1.96 -0.86 -7.82
C GLU A 191 0.96 -1.05 -8.98
N LYS A 192 1.19 -0.41 -10.12
CA LYS A 192 0.41 -0.65 -11.35
C LYS A 192 0.57 -2.09 -11.83
N ILE A 193 1.78 -2.63 -11.83
CA ILE A 193 2.08 -4.03 -12.18
C ILE A 193 1.40 -5.01 -11.21
N ASP A 194 1.51 -4.80 -9.90
CA ASP A 194 0.88 -5.67 -8.89
C ASP A 194 -0.65 -5.70 -9.01
N ASN A 195 -1.26 -4.56 -9.34
CA ASN A 195 -2.69 -4.45 -9.55
C ASN A 195 -3.13 -5.15 -10.84
N ILE A 196 -2.37 -5.00 -11.94
CA ILE A 196 -2.59 -5.70 -13.21
C ILE A 196 -2.47 -7.21 -13.00
N ASN A 197 -1.39 -7.68 -12.36
CA ASN A 197 -1.16 -9.10 -12.09
C ASN A 197 -2.22 -9.70 -11.17
N THR A 198 -2.69 -8.94 -10.18
CA THR A 198 -3.80 -9.36 -9.32
C THR A 198 -5.10 -9.48 -10.11
N TYR A 199 -5.36 -8.55 -11.04
CA TYR A 199 -6.53 -8.56 -11.90
C TYR A 199 -6.49 -9.72 -12.90
N LEU A 200 -5.36 -9.91 -13.60
CA LEU A 200 -5.10 -11.05 -14.49
C LEU A 200 -5.25 -12.39 -13.77
N GLY A 201 -4.68 -12.55 -12.58
CA GLY A 201 -4.83 -13.76 -11.77
C GLY A 201 -6.26 -14.04 -11.30
N ILE A 202 -7.12 -13.02 -11.21
CA ILE A 202 -8.55 -13.17 -10.92
C ILE A 202 -9.34 -13.55 -12.18
N CYS A 203 -9.02 -12.93 -13.32
CA CYS A 203 -9.66 -13.24 -14.61
C CYS A 203 -9.32 -14.67 -15.07
N LEU A 204 -8.06 -15.09 -14.97
CA LEU A 204 -7.58 -16.43 -15.31
C LEU A 204 -8.26 -17.55 -14.51
N LYS A 205 -8.45 -17.34 -13.19
CA LYS A 205 -9.14 -18.31 -12.33
C LYS A 205 -10.64 -18.44 -12.63
N ARG A 206 -11.23 -17.50 -13.36
CA ARG A 206 -12.67 -17.47 -13.68
C ARG A 206 -13.01 -18.05 -15.05
N THR A 207 -12.08 -18.03 -16.00
CA THR A 207 -12.29 -18.58 -17.34
C THR A 207 -11.94 -20.07 -17.44
N GLY A 208 -11.25 -20.65 -16.45
CA GLY A 208 -10.82 -22.05 -16.49
C GLY A 208 -9.68 -22.31 -17.47
N ILE A 209 -9.07 -21.25 -17.98
CA ILE A 209 -7.96 -21.28 -18.94
C ILE A 209 -6.67 -21.52 -18.14
N GLU A 210 -5.99 -22.65 -18.41
CA GLU A 210 -4.63 -22.89 -17.92
C GLU A 210 -3.66 -21.88 -18.56
N THR A 211 -2.59 -21.53 -17.84
CA THR A 211 -1.68 -20.39 -18.09
C THR A 211 -1.04 -20.34 -19.47
N ASP A 212 -1.17 -21.40 -20.26
CA ASP A 212 -0.44 -21.59 -21.52
C ASP A 212 -1.19 -21.00 -22.73
N GLU A 213 -2.46 -20.59 -22.61
CA GLU A 213 -3.24 -19.95 -23.70
C GLU A 213 -3.14 -18.42 -23.74
N LEU A 214 -2.54 -17.75 -22.74
CA LEU A 214 -2.41 -16.27 -22.72
C LEU A 214 -1.25 -15.70 -23.53
N ASN A 215 -0.32 -16.53 -23.98
CA ASN A 215 0.84 -16.09 -24.76
C ASN A 215 0.49 -15.66 -26.21
N ASN A 216 -0.79 -15.49 -26.54
CA ASN A 216 -1.26 -15.13 -27.89
C ASN A 216 -1.96 -13.76 -27.97
N LEU A 217 -1.70 -12.86 -27.01
CA LEU A 217 -2.14 -11.47 -27.10
C LEU A 217 -0.89 -10.60 -27.31
N GLU A 218 -0.69 -10.11 -28.54
CA GLU A 218 0.44 -9.24 -28.95
C GLU A 218 0.64 -8.03 -28.00
N GLU A 219 -0.42 -7.54 -27.34
CA GLU A 219 -0.35 -6.45 -26.34
C GLU A 219 0.34 -6.85 -25.02
N MET A 220 0.33 -8.14 -24.65
CA MET A 220 1.02 -8.64 -23.45
C MET A 220 2.53 -8.75 -23.67
N GLU A 221 2.97 -9.23 -24.84
CA GLU A 221 4.40 -9.30 -25.19
C GLU A 221 5.01 -7.90 -25.20
N GLU A 222 4.33 -6.90 -25.78
CA GLU A 222 4.82 -5.52 -25.80
C GLU A 222 4.94 -4.89 -24.39
N LEU A 223 4.04 -5.28 -23.47
CA LEU A 223 4.09 -4.86 -22.07
C LEU A 223 5.20 -5.57 -21.28
N GLU A 224 5.39 -6.87 -21.49
CA GLU A 224 6.49 -7.63 -20.90
C GLU A 224 7.85 -7.13 -21.38
N GLU A 225 7.97 -6.79 -22.66
CA GLU A 225 9.18 -6.21 -23.24
C GLU A 225 9.51 -4.85 -22.61
N LYS A 226 8.53 -3.96 -22.44
CA LYS A 226 8.70 -2.69 -21.73
C LYS A 226 9.08 -2.86 -20.26
N VAL A 227 8.52 -3.85 -19.57
CA VAL A 227 8.88 -4.18 -18.18
C VAL A 227 10.32 -4.71 -18.11
N ASN A 228 10.74 -5.52 -19.07
CA ASN A 228 12.10 -6.06 -19.15
C ASN A 228 13.12 -4.96 -19.45
N GLU A 229 12.86 -4.05 -20.39
CA GLU A 229 13.70 -2.87 -20.66
C GLU A 229 13.85 -1.98 -19.42
N LEU A 230 12.76 -1.76 -18.68
CA LEU A 230 12.80 -1.01 -17.42
C LEU A 230 13.68 -1.71 -16.38
N ASN A 231 13.54 -3.03 -16.24
CA ASN A 231 14.33 -3.83 -15.30
C ASN A 231 15.82 -3.83 -15.66
N GLU A 232 16.17 -3.94 -16.93
CA GLU A 232 17.56 -3.82 -17.39
C GLU A 232 18.13 -2.42 -17.12
N THR A 233 17.34 -1.37 -17.37
CA THR A 233 17.73 0.01 -17.06
C THR A 233 18.02 0.18 -15.57
N ILE A 234 17.20 -0.42 -14.70
CA ILE A 234 17.38 -0.40 -13.25
C ILE A 234 18.61 -1.18 -12.82
N MET A 235 18.86 -2.35 -13.42
CA MET A 235 20.04 -3.16 -13.13
C MET A 235 21.32 -2.47 -13.58
N ASN A 236 21.33 -1.86 -14.76
CA ASN A 236 22.44 -1.07 -15.26
C ASN A 236 22.72 0.14 -14.36
N PHE A 237 21.67 0.84 -13.90
CA PHE A 237 21.80 1.94 -12.94
C PHE A 237 22.38 1.50 -11.59
N LYS A 238 21.99 0.32 -11.09
CA LYS A 238 22.57 -0.28 -9.87
C LYS A 238 24.03 -0.68 -10.05
N SER A 239 24.40 -1.20 -11.22
CA SER A 239 25.79 -1.61 -11.51
C SER A 239 26.73 -0.41 -11.67
N ASN A 240 26.27 0.68 -12.29
CA ASN A 240 27.07 1.89 -12.51
C ASN A 240 27.34 2.71 -11.24
N GLN A 241 26.52 2.57 -10.18
CA GLN A 241 26.82 3.19 -8.88
C GLN A 241 27.89 2.45 -8.06
N SER A 242 28.23 1.22 -8.43
CA SER A 242 29.08 0.37 -7.58
C SER A 242 30.59 0.51 -7.82
N ASN A 243 31.04 0.98 -8.99
CA ASN A 243 32.49 1.00 -9.30
C ASN A 243 33.13 2.40 -9.32
N GLU A 244 32.53 3.42 -9.92
CA GLU A 244 33.24 4.71 -10.10
C GLU A 244 33.19 5.59 -8.84
N TYR A 245 32.04 5.64 -8.16
CA TYR A 245 31.84 6.49 -6.98
C TYR A 245 32.53 5.94 -5.71
N VAL A 246 32.64 4.62 -5.59
CA VAL A 246 33.32 3.96 -4.45
C VAL A 246 34.84 4.05 -4.60
N GLU A 247 35.39 3.91 -5.81
CA GLU A 247 36.84 4.06 -6.03
C GLU A 247 37.31 5.51 -5.83
N GLN A 248 36.51 6.49 -6.25
CA GLN A 248 36.83 7.90 -6.03
C GLN A 248 36.87 8.26 -4.53
N LEU A 249 35.92 7.76 -3.73
CA LEU A 249 35.90 7.92 -2.27
C LEU A 249 37.05 7.19 -1.54
N ILE A 250 37.61 6.13 -2.12
CA ILE A 250 38.78 5.41 -1.58
C ILE A 250 40.09 6.14 -1.93
N SER A 251 40.17 6.78 -3.11
CA SER A 251 41.35 7.57 -3.52
C SER A 251 41.53 8.88 -2.75
N GLU A 252 40.44 9.54 -2.35
CA GLU A 252 40.47 10.82 -1.62
C GLU A 252 40.75 10.65 -0.11
N ARG A 253 40.91 9.41 0.37
CA ARG A 253 41.25 9.07 1.77
C ARG A 253 42.66 8.53 1.96
N ARG A 254 43.56 8.65 0.97
CA ARG A 254 44.99 8.35 1.12
C ARG A 254 45.86 9.60 1.06
#